data_AF-K1UP01-F1
#
_entry.id   AF-K1UP01-F1
#
_cell.length_a   1.000
_cell.length_b   1.000
_cell.length_c   1.000
_cell.angle_alpha   90.00
_cell.angle_beta   90.00
_cell.angle_gamma   90.00
#
_symmetry.space_group_name_H-M   'P 1'
#
loop_
_entity.id
_entity.type
_entity.pdbx_description
1 polymer ?
#
loop_
_entity_poly.entity_id
_entity_poly.type
_entity_poly.pdbx_seq_one_letter_code
_entity_poly.pdbx_strand_id
1 'polypeptide(L)'
;MEKLKIVNNMNNANAITHNGKFHVDEVFSTVLLMKVFDNIKVARVPDVPENMKMEDKIIYDIGKGKFDHHQSNALTREDNVKYSSFGLLWKEYGRKYLEKIHCKNIEFAWKKFDQLLVETIDKIDNFQIESDCLKNYLI
;
A
#
# COMPACT_ATOMS: atom_id res chain seq x y z
N MET A 1 -22.67 7.50 -2.23
CA MET A 1 -22.26 6.53 -1.20
C MET A 1 -20.81 6.81 -0.84
N GLU A 2 -20.49 6.92 0.44
CA GLU A 2 -19.16 7.31 0.92
C GLU A 2 -18.16 6.18 0.62
N LYS A 3 -17.13 6.44 -0.19
CA LYS A 3 -16.18 5.40 -0.64
C LYS A 3 -15.15 5.04 0.42
N LEU A 4 -14.85 5.98 1.31
CA LEU A 4 -13.84 5.88 2.35
C LEU A 4 -14.38 6.49 3.64
N LYS A 5 -14.28 5.75 4.74
CA LYS A 5 -14.59 6.24 6.10
C LYS A 5 -13.43 5.95 7.02
N ILE A 6 -13.02 6.92 7.82
CA ILE A 6 -12.06 6.69 8.92
C ILE A 6 -12.85 6.24 10.15
N VAL A 7 -12.37 5.19 10.83
CA VAL A 7 -12.99 4.64 12.04
C VAL A 7 -11.95 4.51 13.15
N ASN A 8 -12.37 4.80 14.40
CA ASN A 8 -11.47 4.76 15.56
C ASN A 8 -11.35 3.36 16.18
N ASN A 9 -12.20 2.41 15.79
CA ASN A 9 -12.21 1.04 16.31
C ASN A 9 -11.86 0.06 15.18
N MET A 10 -10.76 -0.66 15.34
CA MET A 10 -10.25 -1.64 14.37
C MET A 10 -11.24 -2.78 14.06
N ASN A 11 -12.16 -3.11 14.97
CA ASN A 11 -13.20 -4.11 14.73
C ASN A 11 -14.20 -3.67 13.65
N ASN A 12 -14.39 -2.36 13.50
CA ASN A 12 -15.27 -1.77 12.49
C ASN A 12 -14.55 -1.50 11.16
N ALA A 13 -13.24 -1.72 11.09
CA ALA A 13 -12.41 -1.49 9.91
C ALA A 13 -12.32 -2.73 9.01
N ASN A 14 -12.19 -2.53 7.71
CA ASN A 14 -11.80 -3.56 6.74
C ASN A 14 -10.44 -3.26 6.09
N ALA A 15 -9.84 -2.11 6.40
CA ALA A 15 -8.46 -1.78 6.07
C ALA A 15 -7.77 -1.19 7.31
N ILE A 16 -6.56 -1.64 7.62
CA ILE A 16 -5.83 -1.26 8.84
C ILE A 16 -4.39 -0.91 8.48
N THR A 17 -3.91 0.21 9.00
CA THR A 17 -2.53 0.68 8.81
C THR A 17 -2.00 1.37 10.07
N HIS A 18 -0.73 1.77 10.06
CA HIS A 18 -0.12 2.44 11.20
C HIS A 18 -0.70 3.85 11.44
N ASN A 19 -0.59 4.36 12.68
CA ASN A 19 -1.04 5.70 13.05
C ASN A 19 0.08 6.74 13.15
N GLY A 20 1.24 6.46 12.54
CA GLY A 20 2.40 7.35 12.53
C GLY A 20 2.22 8.55 11.60
N LYS A 21 3.34 9.16 11.22
CA LYS A 21 3.38 10.17 10.16
C LYS A 21 2.91 9.54 8.85
N PHE A 22 2.30 10.36 8.00
CA PHE A 22 1.86 9.90 6.70
C PHE A 22 3.04 9.55 5.80
N HIS A 23 3.21 8.27 5.49
CA HIS A 23 4.12 7.80 4.46
C HIS A 23 3.41 7.74 3.09
N VAL A 24 4.21 7.79 2.02
CA VAL A 24 3.66 7.86 0.66
C VAL A 24 2.97 6.53 0.32
N ASP A 25 3.54 5.42 0.73
CA ASP A 25 3.02 4.10 0.45
C ASP A 25 1.66 3.85 1.15
N GLU A 26 1.46 4.24 2.42
CA GLU A 26 0.19 4.06 3.13
C GLU A 26 -0.94 4.90 2.51
N VAL A 27 -0.61 6.11 2.02
CA VAL A 27 -1.58 6.99 1.36
C VAL A 27 -2.02 6.39 0.03
N PHE A 28 -1.08 5.99 -0.82
CA PHE A 28 -1.40 5.38 -2.13
C PHE A 28 -2.09 4.02 -1.99
N SER A 29 -1.71 3.23 -0.99
CA SER A 29 -2.38 1.99 -0.60
C SER A 29 -3.86 2.24 -0.28
N THR A 30 -4.14 3.22 0.58
CA THR A 30 -5.50 3.60 0.95
C THR A 30 -6.32 4.03 -0.26
N VAL A 31 -5.73 4.82 -1.17
CA VAL A 31 -6.38 5.27 -2.41
C VAL A 31 -6.69 4.08 -3.33
N LEU A 32 -5.74 3.17 -3.54
CA LEU A 32 -5.96 1.98 -4.36
C LEU A 32 -7.11 1.13 -3.80
N LEU A 33 -7.11 0.86 -2.50
CA LEU A 33 -8.16 0.09 -1.84
C LEU A 33 -9.53 0.76 -2.01
N MET A 34 -9.62 2.08 -1.81
CA MET A 34 -10.84 2.86 -2.03
C MET A 34 -11.33 2.80 -3.49
N LYS A 35 -10.42 2.69 -4.46
CA LYS A 35 -10.80 2.56 -5.87
C LYS A 35 -11.28 1.15 -6.20
N VAL A 36 -10.63 0.13 -5.65
CA VAL A 36 -10.90 -1.29 -5.93
C VAL A 36 -12.17 -1.77 -5.23
N PHE A 37 -12.31 -1.49 -3.94
CA PHE A 37 -13.39 -1.97 -3.09
C PHE A 37 -14.35 -0.83 -2.74
N ASP A 38 -15.58 -1.18 -2.39
CA ASP A 38 -16.58 -0.22 -1.93
C ASP A 38 -16.66 -0.24 -0.39
N ASN A 39 -17.07 0.88 0.22
CA ASN A 39 -17.20 1.02 1.68
C ASN A 39 -15.91 0.68 2.46
N ILE A 40 -14.76 1.20 2.01
CA ILE A 40 -13.51 1.06 2.77
C ILE A 40 -13.63 1.84 4.09
N LYS A 41 -13.39 1.15 5.21
CA LYS A 41 -13.33 1.67 6.56
C LYS A 41 -11.90 1.49 7.08
N VAL A 42 -11.16 2.59 7.18
CA VAL A 42 -9.75 2.58 7.60
C VAL A 42 -9.67 2.84 9.10
N ALA A 43 -8.97 1.97 9.83
CA ALA A 43 -8.46 2.28 11.15
C ALA A 43 -6.93 2.47 11.07
N ARG A 44 -6.44 3.57 11.65
CA ARG A 44 -5.00 3.79 11.86
C ARG A 44 -4.69 3.45 13.32
N VAL A 45 -3.78 2.51 13.55
CA VAL A 45 -3.50 1.92 14.88
C VAL A 45 -2.00 1.89 15.17
N PRO A 46 -1.57 1.89 16.44
CA PRO A 46 -0.14 1.83 16.77
C PRO A 46 0.45 0.42 16.58
N ASP A 47 -0.37 -0.62 16.74
CA ASP A 47 -0.01 -2.02 16.59
C ASP A 47 -1.23 -2.86 16.17
N VAL A 48 -0.96 -4.07 15.69
CA VAL A 48 -1.96 -5.06 15.32
C VAL A 48 -1.90 -6.21 16.33
N PRO A 49 -2.97 -6.47 17.12
CA PRO A 49 -2.97 -7.53 18.11
C PRO A 49 -2.82 -8.93 17.49
N GLU A 50 -2.01 -9.80 18.09
CA GLU A 50 -1.77 -11.17 17.61
C GLU A 50 -3.05 -12.01 17.51
N ASN A 51 -4.03 -11.76 18.38
CA ASN A 51 -5.30 -12.48 18.46
C ASN A 51 -6.44 -11.85 17.64
N MET A 52 -6.15 -10.80 16.86
CA MET A 52 -7.17 -10.16 16.05
C MET A 52 -7.59 -11.10 14.91
N LYS A 53 -8.90 -11.22 14.68
CA LYS A 53 -9.43 -11.89 13.50
C LYS A 53 -9.08 -11.08 12.27
N MET A 54 -8.17 -11.63 11.46
CA MET A 54 -7.69 -11.00 10.23
C MET A 54 -8.55 -11.36 9.02
N GLU A 55 -9.48 -12.31 9.19
CA GLU A 55 -10.46 -12.66 8.17
C GLU A 55 -11.17 -11.39 7.67
N ASP A 56 -11.16 -11.19 6.35
CA ASP A 56 -11.77 -10.05 5.65
C ASP A 56 -11.15 -8.66 5.91
N LYS A 57 -9.95 -8.57 6.49
CA LYS A 57 -9.23 -7.30 6.70
C LYS A 57 -7.96 -7.20 5.86
N ILE A 58 -7.75 -6.04 5.26
CA ILE A 58 -6.50 -5.71 4.57
C ILE A 58 -5.62 -4.92 5.53
N ILE A 59 -4.55 -5.56 6.01
CA ILE A 59 -3.57 -4.94 6.90
C ILE A 59 -2.34 -4.61 6.07
N TYR A 60 -1.94 -3.35 6.08
CA TYR A 60 -0.86 -2.82 5.25
C TYR A 60 -0.03 -1.81 6.02
N ASP A 61 1.27 -1.80 5.75
CA ASP A 61 2.26 -0.94 6.40
C ASP A 61 2.40 -1.13 7.93
N ILE A 62 1.94 -2.28 8.43
CA ILE A 62 2.00 -2.63 9.86
C ILE A 62 1.87 -4.14 10.07
N GLY A 63 2.40 -4.64 11.19
CA GLY A 63 2.10 -5.98 11.71
C GLY A 63 2.85 -7.13 11.03
N LYS A 64 3.81 -6.85 10.14
CA LYS A 64 4.68 -7.82 9.44
C LYS A 64 3.90 -8.86 8.62
N GLY A 65 2.71 -8.49 8.18
CA GLY A 65 1.81 -9.33 7.39
C GLY A 65 2.06 -9.29 5.89
N LYS A 66 1.09 -9.77 5.10
CA LYS A 66 1.16 -9.89 3.64
C LYS A 66 1.51 -8.59 2.92
N PHE A 67 1.05 -7.45 3.43
CA PHE A 67 1.23 -6.13 2.82
C PHE A 67 2.05 -5.18 3.71
N ASP A 68 2.92 -5.72 4.55
CA ASP A 68 3.92 -4.96 5.29
C ASP A 68 5.31 -5.21 4.70
N HIS A 69 6.22 -4.26 4.85
CA HIS A 69 7.59 -4.29 4.34
C HIS A 69 8.67 -4.05 5.41
N HIS A 70 8.27 -3.79 6.67
CA HIS A 70 9.19 -3.49 7.76
C HIS A 70 10.04 -4.67 8.26
N GLN A 71 9.73 -5.90 7.84
CA GLN A 71 10.46 -7.11 8.23
C GLN A 71 11.82 -7.24 7.53
N SER A 72 12.79 -7.90 8.18
CA SER A 72 14.15 -8.08 7.64
C SER A 72 14.18 -8.91 6.35
N ASN A 73 13.24 -9.83 6.20
CA ASN A 73 13.01 -10.66 5.02
C ASN A 73 11.92 -10.08 4.10
N ALA A 74 11.78 -8.75 4.03
CA ALA A 74 10.82 -8.10 3.14
C ALA A 74 10.99 -8.57 1.70
N LEU A 75 9.87 -8.71 0.99
CA LEU A 75 9.86 -9.17 -0.39
C LEU A 75 10.57 -8.17 -1.28
N THR A 76 11.41 -8.67 -2.19
CA THR A 76 12.09 -7.86 -3.20
C THR A 76 11.57 -8.14 -4.60
N ARG A 77 11.69 -7.14 -5.46
CA ARG A 77 11.60 -7.23 -6.93
C ARG A 77 12.81 -8.00 -7.48
N GLU A 78 12.77 -8.34 -8.76
CA GLU A 78 13.86 -9.05 -9.45
C GLU A 78 15.17 -8.26 -9.45
N ASP A 79 15.09 -6.93 -9.41
CA ASP A 79 16.23 -6.01 -9.36
C ASP A 79 16.69 -5.67 -7.92
N ASN A 80 16.21 -6.41 -6.92
CA ASN A 80 16.50 -6.24 -5.48
C ASN A 80 15.92 -4.98 -4.82
N VAL A 81 15.06 -4.23 -5.50
CA VAL A 81 14.26 -3.18 -4.85
C VAL A 81 13.26 -3.84 -3.91
N LYS A 82 13.19 -3.40 -2.65
CA LYS A 82 12.18 -3.86 -1.69
C LYS A 82 10.83 -3.29 -2.09
N TYR A 83 9.78 -4.10 -2.02
CA TYR A 83 8.43 -3.55 -2.14
C TYR A 83 8.09 -2.70 -0.91
N SER A 84 7.37 -1.60 -1.10
CA SER A 84 6.59 -0.91 -0.08
C SER A 84 5.21 -1.57 0.08
N SER A 85 4.42 -1.13 1.05
CA SER A 85 3.04 -1.62 1.20
C SER A 85 2.19 -1.34 -0.04
N PHE A 86 2.40 -0.19 -0.69
CA PHE A 86 1.73 0.14 -1.94
C PHE A 86 2.16 -0.78 -3.08
N GLY A 87 3.45 -1.10 -3.18
CA GLY A 87 3.96 -2.04 -4.17
C GLY A 87 3.35 -3.44 -4.03
N LEU A 88 3.26 -3.95 -2.80
CA LEU A 88 2.62 -5.23 -2.50
C LEU A 88 1.12 -5.23 -2.87
N LEU A 89 0.41 -4.14 -2.55
CA LEU A 89 -1.00 -4.00 -2.88
C LEU A 89 -1.24 -3.78 -4.38
N TRP A 90 -0.37 -3.07 -5.09
CA TRP A 90 -0.47 -2.91 -6.55
C TRP A 90 -0.25 -4.24 -7.28
N LYS A 91 0.67 -5.07 -6.78
CA LYS A 91 0.90 -6.43 -7.27
C LYS A 91 -0.36 -7.29 -7.16
N GLU A 92 -1.07 -7.19 -6.04
CA GLU A 92 -2.30 -7.97 -5.79
C GLU A 92 -3.54 -7.41 -6.49
N TYR A 93 -3.77 -6.10 -6.40
CA TYR A 93 -5.05 -5.47 -6.76
C TYR A 93 -4.96 -4.47 -7.92
N GLY A 94 -3.77 -4.16 -8.44
CA GLY A 94 -3.60 -3.18 -9.52
C GLY A 94 -4.36 -3.55 -10.80
N ARG A 95 -4.36 -4.83 -11.16
CA ARG A 95 -5.15 -5.33 -12.31
C ARG A 95 -6.65 -5.15 -12.09
N LYS A 96 -7.15 -5.51 -10.90
CA LYS A 96 -8.55 -5.33 -10.51
C LYS A 96 -8.99 -3.86 -10.56
N TYR A 97 -8.11 -2.94 -10.17
CA TYR A 97 -8.37 -1.50 -10.34
C TYR A 97 -8.52 -1.12 -11.82
N LEU A 98 -7.60 -1.57 -12.67
CA LEU A 98 -7.61 -1.28 -14.11
C LEU A 98 -8.84 -1.87 -14.81
N GLU A 99 -9.26 -3.07 -14.43
CA GLU A 99 -10.52 -3.70 -14.87
C GLU A 99 -11.74 -2.84 -14.50
N LYS A 100 -11.82 -2.38 -13.24
CA LYS A 100 -12.94 -1.57 -12.74
C LYS A 100 -13.09 -0.23 -13.43
N ILE A 101 -11.99 0.34 -13.96
CA ILE A 101 -12.01 1.57 -14.76
C ILE A 101 -12.11 1.30 -16.27
N HIS A 102 -12.36 0.05 -16.68
CA HIS A 102 -12.46 -0.37 -18.09
C HIS A 102 -11.22 -0.01 -18.92
N CYS A 103 -10.03 -0.19 -18.34
CA CYS A 103 -8.78 0.00 -19.06
C CYS A 103 -8.69 -0.97 -20.25
N LYS A 104 -8.39 -0.47 -21.45
CA LYS A 104 -8.36 -1.28 -22.69
C LYS A 104 -7.22 -2.30 -22.71
N ASN A 105 -6.05 -1.95 -22.21
CA ASN A 105 -4.86 -2.81 -22.20
C ASN A 105 -4.30 -2.87 -20.77
N ILE A 106 -4.91 -3.74 -19.96
CA ILE A 106 -4.62 -3.88 -18.53
C ILE A 106 -3.15 -4.21 -18.29
N GLU A 107 -2.57 -5.18 -18.99
CA GLU A 107 -1.19 -5.59 -18.75
C GLU A 107 -0.18 -4.50 -19.12
N PHE A 108 -0.40 -3.80 -20.23
CA PHE A 108 0.46 -2.67 -20.59
C PHE A 108 0.35 -1.54 -19.56
N ALA A 109 -0.87 -1.16 -19.17
CA ALA A 109 -1.09 -0.12 -18.18
C ALA A 109 -0.54 -0.51 -16.81
N TRP A 110 -0.75 -1.76 -16.38
CA TRP A 110 -0.24 -2.29 -15.12
C TRP A 110 1.28 -2.21 -15.08
N LYS A 111 1.96 -2.69 -16.13
CA LYS A 111 3.42 -2.66 -16.23
C LYS A 111 3.96 -1.23 -16.27
N LYS A 112 3.34 -0.34 -17.04
CA LYS A 112 3.80 1.06 -17.13
C LYS A 112 3.60 1.82 -15.83
N PHE A 113 2.49 1.63 -15.15
CA PHE A 113 2.24 2.26 -13.86
C PHE A 113 3.16 1.70 -12.77
N ASP A 114 3.40 0.38 -12.78
CA ASP A 114 4.32 -0.28 -11.87
C ASP A 114 5.75 0.30 -12.01
N GLN A 115 6.26 0.37 -13.25
CA GLN A 115 7.60 0.86 -13.55
C GLN A 115 7.78 2.37 -13.30
N LEU A 116 6.78 3.19 -13.60
CA LEU A 116 6.92 4.66 -13.57
C LEU A 116 6.58 5.28 -12.22
N LEU A 117 5.73 4.65 -11.41
CA LEU A 117 5.25 5.22 -10.14
C LEU A 117 5.48 4.27 -8.97
N VAL A 118 5.03 3.03 -9.08
CA VAL A 118 5.00 2.11 -7.93
C VAL A 118 6.42 1.78 -7.48
N GLU A 119 7.32 1.44 -8.40
CA GLU A 119 8.72 1.17 -8.08
C GLU A 119 9.44 2.41 -7.55
N THR A 120 9.05 3.61 -7.98
CA THR A 120 9.58 4.86 -7.41
C THR A 120 9.16 5.04 -5.95
N ILE A 121 7.89 4.78 -5.63
CA ILE A 121 7.38 4.81 -4.25
C ILE A 121 8.08 3.73 -3.42
N ASP A 122 8.22 2.51 -3.95
CA ASP A 122 8.96 1.42 -3.31
C ASP A 122 10.38 1.86 -2.90
N LYS A 123 11.11 2.51 -3.81
CA LYS A 123 12.45 3.03 -3.52
C LYS A 123 12.44 4.15 -2.49
N ILE A 124 11.54 5.12 -2.60
CA ILE A 124 11.47 6.26 -1.66
C ILE A 124 11.22 5.74 -0.24
N ASP A 125 10.22 4.87 -0.10
CA ASP A 125 9.72 4.41 1.18
C ASP A 125 10.69 3.45 1.88
N ASN A 126 11.46 2.69 1.10
CA ASN A 126 12.55 1.84 1.61
C ASN A 126 13.91 2.55 1.69
N PHE A 127 13.98 3.86 1.47
CA PHE A 127 15.22 4.65 1.45
C PHE A 127 16.28 4.13 0.43
N GLN A 128 15.82 3.58 -0.70
CA GLN A 128 16.63 3.05 -1.81
C GLN A 128 16.70 4.01 -3.01
N ILE A 129 16.50 5.31 -2.81
CA ILE A 129 16.70 6.36 -3.83
C ILE A 129 18.11 6.94 -3.77
N GLU A 130 18.59 7.44 -4.91
CA GLU A 130 19.91 8.09 -5.02
C GLU A 130 20.02 9.31 -4.10
N SER A 131 21.21 9.53 -3.55
CA SER A 131 21.50 10.55 -2.53
C SER A 131 21.21 11.98 -3.00
N ASP A 132 21.33 12.27 -4.29
CA ASP A 132 21.05 13.60 -4.83
C ASP A 132 19.55 13.87 -4.99
N CYS A 133 18.70 12.84 -5.08
CA CYS A 133 17.25 12.99 -4.97
C CYS A 133 16.83 13.33 -3.53
N LEU A 134 17.46 12.71 -2.52
CA LEU A 134 17.15 12.99 -1.11
C LEU A 134 17.38 14.46 -0.73
N LYS A 135 18.46 15.07 -1.24
CA LYS A 135 18.77 16.50 -1.00
C LYS A 135 17.73 17.47 -1.56
N ASN A 136 16.94 17.07 -2.56
CA ASN A 136 15.99 17.95 -3.23
C ASN A 136 14.52 17.70 -2.82
N TYR A 137 14.24 16.60 -2.13
CA TYR A 137 12.89 16.23 -1.70
C TYR A 137 12.66 16.28 -0.18
N LEU A 138 13.72 16.29 0.63
CA LEU A 138 13.64 16.16 2.10
C LEU A 138 14.27 17.32 2.88
N ILE A 139 14.50 18.48 2.23
CA ILE A 139 14.94 19.71 2.92
C ILE A 139 13.80 20.72 2.94
#